data_AF-A0A8H7LSI3-F1
#
_entry.id   AF-A0A8H7LSI3-F1
#
_cell.length_a   1.000
_cell.length_b   1.000
_cell.length_c   1.000
_cell.angle_alpha   90.00
_cell.angle_beta   90.00
_cell.angle_gamma   90.00
#
_symmetry.space_group_name_H-M   'P 1'
#
loop_
_entity.id
_entity.type
_entity.pdbx_description
1 polymer ?
#
loop_
_entity_poly.entity_id
_entity_poly.type
_entity_poly.pdbx_seq_one_letter_code
_entity_poly.pdbx_strand_id
1 'polypeptide(L)'
;MPRALDFLYRGYNFGFSAFLNGQFLGSGQGRAAIDPSGRLVLVNATFTFPDHVVKEENVVSVVVDNMGLEQDWCSDDAFKVGHLTSYGISLTEKIGSPRDSWNSTGCSPSAGITLDRAGTTAYKTKLMLDIDKHADVPLAFRFERTLGKSYRVMVYVNEWQFGKFVSNFGPQTVYPVPEGISDRRGENDVVLVLWSLDGAGANVANVELIATNVLFSSKEVINGLVN
;
A
#
# COMPACT_ATOMS: atom_id res chain seq x y z
N MET A 1 21.61 7.54 27.30
CA MET A 1 20.31 7.91 26.69
C MET A 1 19.73 6.65 26.03
N PRO A 2 18.40 6.46 25.99
CA PRO A 2 17.81 5.30 25.32
C PRO A 2 18.11 5.35 23.82
N ARG A 3 18.44 4.20 23.23
CA ARG A 3 18.63 4.06 21.78
C ARG A 3 17.26 4.14 21.11
N ALA A 4 17.05 5.10 20.22
CA ALA A 4 15.74 5.32 19.61
C ALA A 4 15.84 5.82 18.17
N LEU A 5 14.78 5.54 17.41
CA LEU A 5 14.50 6.13 16.11
C LEU A 5 13.47 7.25 16.29
N ASP A 6 13.87 8.47 15.98
CA ASP A 6 12.99 9.62 15.83
C ASP A 6 12.67 9.79 14.35
N PHE A 7 11.38 9.78 14.01
CA PHE A 7 10.89 9.82 12.63
C PHE A 7 9.87 10.95 12.46
N LEU A 8 10.21 11.90 11.59
CA LEU A 8 9.38 13.05 11.28
C LEU A 8 9.01 13.06 9.80
N TYR A 9 7.74 12.75 9.50
CA TYR A 9 7.24 12.68 8.13
C TYR A 9 6.00 13.54 7.96
N ARG A 10 5.83 14.12 6.78
CA ARG A 10 4.66 14.90 6.42
C ARG A 10 3.98 14.40 5.17
N GLY A 11 2.68 14.62 5.08
CA GLY A 11 1.89 14.29 3.89
C GLY A 11 0.46 13.89 4.26
N TYR A 12 -0.41 13.84 3.26
CA TYR A 12 -1.80 13.40 3.45
C TYR A 12 -1.91 11.89 3.34
N ASN A 13 -2.68 11.27 4.24
CA ASN A 13 -3.05 9.86 4.19
C ASN A 13 -1.91 8.83 4.04
N PHE A 14 -0.64 9.24 4.16
CA PHE A 14 0.49 8.31 4.12
C PHE A 14 0.43 7.35 5.31
N GLY A 15 1.15 6.25 5.20
CA GLY A 15 1.44 5.33 6.29
C GLY A 15 2.93 5.09 6.37
N PHE A 16 3.41 4.65 7.53
CA PHE A 16 4.75 4.13 7.66
C PHE A 16 4.82 3.03 8.70
N SER A 17 5.82 2.16 8.57
CA SER A 17 6.14 1.10 9.52
C SER A 17 7.65 1.03 9.69
N ALA A 18 8.11 0.93 10.93
CA ALA A 18 9.52 0.84 11.28
C ALA A 18 9.86 -0.52 11.87
N PHE A 19 11.03 -1.04 11.51
CA PHE A 19 11.57 -2.31 11.96
C PHE A 19 13.04 -2.16 12.33
N LEU A 20 13.48 -2.91 13.35
CA LEU A 20 14.87 -3.08 13.73
C LEU A 20 15.25 -4.55 13.57
N ASN A 21 16.20 -4.86 12.69
CA ASN A 21 16.64 -6.24 12.41
C ASN A 21 15.48 -7.19 12.06
N GLY A 22 14.44 -6.67 11.39
CA GLY A 22 13.22 -7.39 11.05
C GLY A 22 12.16 -7.44 12.16
N GLN A 23 12.45 -7.01 13.39
CA GLN A 23 11.45 -6.87 14.45
C GLN A 23 10.68 -5.57 14.30
N PHE A 24 9.35 -5.67 14.34
CA PHE A 24 8.45 -4.52 14.30
C PHE A 24 8.64 -3.60 15.51
N LEU A 25 8.88 -2.32 15.25
CA LEU A 25 8.95 -1.27 16.27
C LEU A 25 7.60 -0.56 16.42
N GLY A 26 6.92 -0.31 15.31
CA GLY A 26 5.66 0.41 15.30
C GLY A 26 5.34 0.99 13.92
N SER A 27 4.14 1.56 13.81
CA SER A 27 3.64 2.21 12.61
C SER A 27 3.00 3.53 12.96
N GLY A 28 2.88 4.42 11.97
CA GLY A 28 2.10 5.64 12.08
C GLY A 28 1.51 6.02 10.73
N GLN A 29 0.69 7.06 10.73
CA GLN A 29 -0.05 7.46 9.55
C GLN A 29 -0.45 8.93 9.60
N GLY A 30 -0.49 9.55 8.43
CA GLY A 30 -1.04 10.88 8.22
C GLY A 30 -2.56 10.88 8.38
N ARG A 31 -3.19 12.04 8.18
CA ARG A 31 -4.66 12.18 8.26
C ARG A 31 -5.22 12.66 6.92
N ALA A 32 -6.52 12.46 6.74
CA ALA A 32 -7.26 12.90 5.55
C ALA A 32 -7.69 14.38 5.60
N ALA A 33 -7.10 15.16 6.51
CA ALA A 33 -7.48 16.55 6.77
C ALA A 33 -6.26 17.45 6.78
N ILE A 34 -6.44 18.68 6.29
CA ILE A 34 -5.47 19.77 6.39
C ILE A 34 -5.28 20.09 7.87
N ASP A 35 -4.04 20.33 8.29
CA ASP A 35 -3.76 20.86 9.62
C ASP A 35 -4.53 22.18 9.82
N PRO A 36 -5.08 22.49 11.02
CA PRO A 36 -5.72 23.79 11.30
C PRO A 36 -4.89 25.02 10.90
N SER A 37 -3.57 24.89 10.82
CA SER A 37 -2.61 25.90 10.36
C SER A 37 -2.42 25.97 8.83
N GLY A 38 -3.21 25.22 8.05
CA GLY A 38 -3.18 25.23 6.59
C GLY A 38 -2.01 24.47 5.95
N ARG A 39 -1.33 23.61 6.73
CA ARG A 39 -0.12 22.88 6.30
C ARG A 39 -0.35 21.38 6.18
N LEU A 40 0.61 20.69 5.54
CA LEU A 40 0.69 19.24 5.48
C LEU A 40 0.71 18.64 6.90
N VAL A 41 0.01 17.52 7.10
CA VAL A 41 0.00 16.79 8.37
C VAL A 41 1.42 16.33 8.69
N LEU A 42 1.97 16.81 9.81
CA LEU A 42 3.27 16.40 10.32
C LEU A 42 3.07 15.32 11.38
N VAL A 43 3.65 14.14 11.17
CA VAL A 43 3.66 13.04 12.15
C VAL A 43 5.06 12.91 12.72
N ASN A 44 5.16 13.05 14.03
CA ASN A 44 6.36 12.80 14.80
C ASN A 44 6.19 11.49 15.59
N ALA A 45 7.11 10.54 15.40
CA ALA A 45 7.11 9.28 16.11
C ALA A 45 8.51 8.95 16.64
N THR A 46 8.58 8.53 17.90
CA THR A 46 9.81 8.03 18.52
C THR A 46 9.63 6.57 18.87
N PHE A 47 10.51 5.70 18.38
CA PHE A 47 10.54 4.27 18.68
C PHE A 47 11.79 3.90 19.45
N THR A 48 11.63 3.40 20.68
CA THR A 48 12.74 2.87 21.46
C THR A 48 13.18 1.52 20.90
N PHE A 49 14.50 1.31 20.81
CA PHE A 49 15.07 0.03 20.40
C PHE A 49 15.07 -0.94 21.58
N PRO A 50 14.40 -2.11 21.47
CA PRO A 50 14.39 -3.07 22.56
C PRO A 50 15.76 -3.74 22.69
N ASP A 51 16.29 -3.82 23.91
CA ASP A 51 17.66 -4.30 24.17
C ASP A 51 17.92 -5.71 23.62
N HIS A 52 16.91 -6.59 23.63
CA HIS A 52 17.02 -7.96 23.13
C HIS A 52 17.11 -8.08 21.59
N VAL A 53 16.84 -6.99 20.87
CA VAL A 53 16.88 -6.92 19.40
C VAL A 53 18.18 -6.31 18.90
N VAL A 54 18.77 -5.45 19.72
CA VAL A 54 19.96 -4.70 19.37
C VAL A 54 21.17 -5.65 19.33
N LYS A 55 21.87 -5.62 18.21
CA LYS A 55 23.11 -6.37 17.95
C LYS A 55 24.30 -5.41 17.85
N GLU A 56 25.48 -5.93 17.55
CA GLU A 56 26.66 -5.11 17.24
C GLU A 56 26.40 -4.22 16.01
N GLU A 57 25.92 -4.82 14.92
CA GLU A 57 25.43 -4.11 13.73
C GLU A 57 23.91 -4.25 13.61
N ASN A 58 23.24 -3.15 13.29
CA ASN A 58 21.78 -3.09 13.25
C ASN A 58 21.29 -2.48 11.95
N VAL A 59 20.22 -3.05 11.40
CA VAL A 59 19.50 -2.53 10.24
C VAL A 59 18.17 -1.97 10.70
N VAL A 60 17.97 -0.67 10.46
CA VAL A 60 16.67 -0.02 10.61
C VAL A 60 16.01 0.00 9.23
N SER A 61 14.83 -0.60 9.13
CA SER A 61 14.02 -0.56 7.91
C SER A 61 12.77 0.27 8.16
N VAL A 62 12.52 1.28 7.33
CA VAL A 62 11.31 2.09 7.39
C VAL A 62 10.61 2.01 6.04
N VAL A 63 9.40 1.48 6.04
CA VAL A 63 8.51 1.49 4.86
C VAL A 63 7.64 2.73 4.96
N VAL A 64 7.56 3.50 3.88
CA VAL A 64 6.80 4.75 3.83
C VAL A 64 5.93 4.76 2.58
N ASP A 65 4.64 5.04 2.77
CA ASP A 65 3.71 5.21 1.67
C ASP A 65 3.86 6.60 1.05
N ASN A 66 4.23 6.67 -0.23
CA ASN A 66 4.15 7.91 -0.97
C ASN A 66 2.77 8.01 -1.64
N MET A 67 2.02 9.05 -1.30
CA MET A 67 0.67 9.32 -1.82
C MET A 67 0.65 10.23 -3.06
N GLY A 68 1.82 10.53 -3.62
CA GLY A 68 2.01 11.50 -4.69
C GLY A 68 2.68 12.77 -4.16
N LEU A 69 3.16 13.60 -5.08
CA LEU A 69 3.74 14.90 -4.77
C LEU A 69 2.64 15.96 -4.66
N GLU A 70 2.89 17.00 -3.88
CA GLU A 70 2.02 18.17 -3.78
C GLU A 70 1.84 18.83 -5.15
N GLN A 71 0.67 19.43 -5.36
CA GLN A 71 0.48 20.35 -6.48
C GLN A 71 1.27 21.64 -6.24
N ASP A 72 1.59 22.35 -7.32
CA ASP A 72 2.30 23.64 -7.28
C ASP A 72 1.46 24.76 -7.90
N TRP A 73 0.19 24.85 -7.47
CA TRP A 73 -0.77 25.78 -8.06
C TRP A 73 -0.33 27.25 -7.92
N CYS A 74 0.24 27.60 -6.77
CA CYS A 74 0.68 28.96 -6.46
C CYS A 74 2.11 29.24 -6.93
N SER A 75 2.79 28.30 -7.60
CA SER A 75 4.21 28.39 -7.96
C SER A 75 5.09 28.74 -6.75
N ASP A 76 4.74 28.21 -5.58
CA ASP A 76 5.43 28.41 -4.31
C ASP A 76 6.43 27.28 -4.01
N ASP A 77 6.79 26.51 -5.04
CA ASP A 77 7.68 25.36 -5.00
C ASP A 77 7.16 24.22 -4.11
N ALA A 78 5.86 24.19 -3.78
CA ALA A 78 5.25 23.16 -2.94
C ALA A 78 5.49 21.73 -3.48
N PHE A 79 5.54 21.54 -4.80
CA PHE A 79 5.86 20.24 -5.41
C PHE A 79 7.27 19.72 -5.07
N LYS A 80 8.22 20.61 -4.76
CA LYS A 80 9.60 20.25 -4.44
C LYS A 80 9.80 19.89 -2.95
N VAL A 81 8.76 20.04 -2.14
CA VAL A 81 8.81 19.92 -0.68
C VAL A 81 8.83 18.44 -0.28
N GLY A 82 10.03 17.85 -0.16
CA GLY A 82 10.21 16.41 0.14
C GLY A 82 9.71 15.92 1.51
N HIS A 83 8.80 14.94 1.53
CA HIS A 83 7.98 14.53 2.69
C HIS A 83 8.72 14.03 3.95
N LEU A 84 9.92 13.48 3.82
CA LEU A 84 10.75 13.17 4.98
C LEU A 84 11.41 14.46 5.46
N THR A 85 10.92 14.99 6.59
CA THR A 85 11.41 16.28 7.12
C THR A 85 12.70 16.07 7.92
N SER A 86 12.73 15.03 8.75
CA SER A 86 13.94 14.59 9.44
C SER A 86 13.78 13.14 9.89
N TYR A 87 14.91 12.45 9.96
CA TYR A 87 15.04 11.24 10.77
C TYR A 87 16.24 11.44 11.69
N GLY A 88 16.06 11.11 12.95
CA GLY A 88 17.10 11.11 13.97
C GLY A 88 17.28 9.70 14.47
N ILE A 89 18.51 9.26 14.56
CA ILE A 89 18.83 8.04 15.30
C ILE A 89 19.66 8.49 16.48
N SER A 90 19.05 8.49 17.68
CA SER A 90 19.75 8.81 18.92
C SER A 90 20.55 7.59 19.36
N LEU A 91 21.73 7.40 18.76
CA LEU A 91 22.71 6.38 19.13
C LEU A 91 23.89 7.02 19.86
N THR A 92 24.53 6.25 20.74
CA THR A 92 25.82 6.63 21.34
C THR A 92 27.02 6.22 20.45
N GLU A 93 26.82 5.52 19.32
CA GLU A 93 27.87 5.31 18.31
C GLU A 93 27.32 4.81 16.96
N LYS A 94 28.13 5.00 15.91
CA LYS A 94 27.83 5.00 14.48
C LYS A 94 27.61 3.59 13.91
N ILE A 95 26.67 3.40 12.97
CA ILE A 95 26.45 2.12 12.26
C ILE A 95 26.25 2.35 10.74
N GLY A 96 26.90 1.49 9.94
CA GLY A 96 26.81 1.42 8.48
C GLY A 96 25.77 0.41 7.98
N SER A 97 25.44 0.50 6.69
CA SER A 97 24.37 -0.27 6.03
C SER A 97 24.85 -1.59 5.44
N PRO A 98 24.03 -2.66 5.54
CA PRO A 98 23.92 -3.64 4.46
C PRO A 98 22.49 -3.88 3.97
N ARG A 99 22.41 -4.19 2.66
CA ARG A 99 21.25 -4.69 1.90
C ARG A 99 21.03 -6.17 2.20
N ASP A 100 19.78 -6.65 2.16
CA ASP A 100 19.49 -8.03 1.73
C ASP A 100 18.04 -8.24 1.24
N SER A 101 17.92 -9.26 0.38
CA SER A 101 16.86 -9.63 -0.55
C SER A 101 15.60 -10.25 0.07
N TRP A 102 14.43 -9.94 -0.49
CA TRP A 102 13.14 -10.57 -0.17
C TRP A 102 12.99 -11.91 -0.90
N ASN A 103 12.76 -12.99 -0.15
CA ASN A 103 12.46 -14.32 -0.68
C ASN A 103 10.93 -14.52 -0.68
N SER A 104 10.32 -14.76 -1.84
CA SER A 104 8.87 -14.99 -1.97
C SER A 104 8.58 -16.49 -2.11
N THR A 105 8.14 -17.13 -1.02
CA THR A 105 7.65 -18.51 -1.07
C THR A 105 6.15 -18.59 -0.77
N GLY A 106 5.40 -19.13 -1.75
CA GLY A 106 4.15 -19.87 -1.55
C GLY A 106 2.92 -19.05 -1.16
N CYS A 107 2.24 -18.44 -2.14
CA CYS A 107 0.95 -17.78 -1.92
C CYS A 107 -0.18 -18.61 -2.56
N SER A 108 -0.91 -19.38 -1.75
CA SER A 108 -2.24 -19.87 -2.11
C SER A 108 -3.28 -19.05 -1.34
N PRO A 109 -4.22 -18.35 -2.01
CA PRO A 109 -5.24 -17.54 -1.34
C PRO A 109 -6.38 -18.36 -0.71
N SER A 110 -6.27 -19.70 -0.64
CA SER A 110 -7.30 -20.56 -0.01
C SER A 110 -7.50 -20.29 1.48
N ALA A 111 -6.57 -19.61 2.15
CA ALA A 111 -6.67 -19.18 3.54
C ALA A 111 -7.12 -17.70 3.71
N GLY A 112 -7.53 -17.04 2.62
CA GLY A 112 -7.85 -15.62 2.59
C GLY A 112 -6.62 -14.70 2.42
N ILE A 113 -6.86 -13.39 2.36
CA ILE A 113 -5.82 -12.37 2.20
C ILE A 113 -5.46 -11.85 3.59
N THR A 114 -4.43 -12.43 4.21
CA THR A 114 -4.07 -12.15 5.61
C THR A 114 -2.56 -12.02 5.85
N LEU A 115 -2.18 -11.37 6.93
CA LEU A 115 -0.83 -11.36 7.47
C LEU A 115 -0.98 -11.41 8.98
N ASP A 116 -0.22 -12.25 9.66
CA ASP A 116 -0.32 -12.49 11.11
C ASP A 116 0.53 -11.51 11.95
N ARG A 117 1.27 -10.63 11.28
CA ARG A 117 2.17 -9.63 11.85
C ARG A 117 2.18 -8.34 11.03
N ALA A 118 2.79 -7.29 11.56
CA ALA A 118 3.10 -6.11 10.77
C ALA A 118 4.08 -6.45 9.65
N GLY A 119 3.90 -5.85 8.48
CA GLY A 119 4.74 -6.09 7.31
C GLY A 119 3.95 -6.11 6.00
N THR A 120 4.60 -6.57 4.95
CA THR A 120 4.03 -6.63 3.60
C THR A 120 4.05 -8.06 3.06
N THR A 121 3.06 -8.39 2.23
CA THR A 121 3.01 -9.63 1.45
C THR A 121 2.28 -9.38 0.13
N ALA A 122 2.57 -10.18 -0.89
CA ALA A 122 1.94 -10.09 -2.19
C ALA A 122 1.23 -11.40 -2.55
N TYR A 123 0.00 -11.29 -3.05
CA TYR A 123 -0.80 -12.39 -3.55
C TYR A 123 -0.92 -12.27 -5.05
N LYS A 124 -0.64 -13.32 -5.80
CA LYS A 124 -0.83 -13.36 -7.26
C LYS A 124 -1.82 -14.46 -7.61
N THR A 125 -2.75 -14.16 -8.52
CA THR A 125 -3.65 -15.15 -9.11
C THR A 125 -3.91 -14.83 -10.57
N LYS A 126 -4.42 -15.82 -11.29
CA LYS A 126 -4.90 -15.69 -12.67
C LYS A 126 -6.42 -15.68 -12.68
N LEU A 127 -6.99 -14.83 -13.51
CA LEU A 127 -8.42 -14.66 -13.71
C LEU A 127 -8.74 -14.84 -15.20
N MET A 128 -9.51 -15.86 -15.54
CA MET A 128 -10.01 -16.06 -16.89
C MET A 128 -11.34 -15.32 -17.05
N LEU A 129 -11.46 -14.48 -18.08
CA LEU A 129 -12.68 -13.79 -18.45
C LEU A 129 -13.19 -14.27 -19.82
N ASP A 130 -14.51 -14.32 -19.97
CA ASP A 130 -15.20 -14.65 -21.22
C ASP A 130 -16.47 -13.80 -21.35
N ILE A 131 -16.28 -12.51 -21.58
CA ILE A 131 -17.36 -11.52 -21.71
C ILE A 131 -17.70 -11.33 -23.19
N ASP A 132 -19.01 -11.37 -23.49
CA ASP A 132 -19.57 -11.17 -24.83
C ASP A 132 -19.01 -9.91 -25.49
N LYS A 133 -18.51 -10.03 -26.72
CA LYS A 133 -17.93 -8.94 -27.51
C LYS A 133 -18.93 -7.84 -27.89
N HIS A 134 -20.23 -8.11 -27.78
CA HIS A 134 -21.32 -7.16 -28.00
C HIS A 134 -21.85 -6.57 -26.69
N ALA A 135 -21.16 -6.81 -25.57
CA ALA A 135 -21.47 -6.23 -24.27
C ALA A 135 -20.34 -5.30 -23.81
N ASP A 136 -20.72 -4.13 -23.30
CA ASP A 136 -19.86 -3.28 -22.49
C ASP A 136 -20.15 -3.53 -21.01
N VAL A 137 -19.18 -4.14 -20.33
CA VAL A 137 -19.31 -4.59 -18.93
C VAL A 137 -18.21 -3.92 -18.10
N PRO A 138 -18.44 -2.74 -17.51
CA PRO A 138 -17.45 -2.14 -16.63
C PRO A 138 -17.19 -3.04 -15.42
N LEU A 139 -15.93 -3.42 -15.23
CA LEU A 139 -15.48 -4.26 -14.12
C LEU A 139 -14.76 -3.43 -13.08
N ALA A 140 -14.90 -3.82 -11.82
CA ALA A 140 -14.20 -3.19 -10.71
C ALA A 140 -13.83 -4.21 -9.62
N PHE A 141 -12.72 -3.98 -8.93
CA PHE A 141 -12.43 -4.67 -7.68
C PHE A 141 -13.14 -3.95 -6.53
N ARG A 142 -13.99 -4.68 -5.80
CA ARG A 142 -14.65 -4.23 -4.58
C ARG A 142 -13.93 -4.81 -3.37
N PHE A 143 -13.52 -3.93 -2.46
CA PHE A 143 -12.90 -4.29 -1.19
C PHE A 143 -13.87 -4.07 -0.04
N GLU A 144 -13.97 -5.07 0.84
CA GLU A 144 -14.61 -4.95 2.15
C GLU A 144 -13.54 -4.93 3.23
N ARG A 145 -13.67 -3.97 4.15
CA ARG A 145 -12.69 -3.80 5.21
C ARG A 145 -12.97 -4.66 6.42
N THR A 146 -11.92 -5.13 7.07
CA THR A 146 -12.00 -5.60 8.46
C THR A 146 -11.94 -4.40 9.39
N LEU A 147 -12.97 -4.22 10.20
CA LEU A 147 -13.03 -3.13 11.19
C LEU A 147 -11.96 -3.32 12.28
N GLY A 148 -11.40 -2.22 12.78
CA GLY A 148 -10.39 -2.24 13.85
C GLY A 148 -8.99 -2.71 13.40
N LYS A 149 -8.78 -2.95 12.10
CA LYS A 149 -7.48 -3.30 11.52
C LYS A 149 -7.00 -2.22 10.55
N SER A 150 -5.76 -1.78 10.72
CA SER A 150 -5.10 -0.81 9.86
C SER A 150 -4.23 -1.51 8.83
N TYR A 151 -4.64 -1.45 7.57
CA TYR A 151 -3.88 -2.05 6.48
C TYR A 151 -4.14 -1.31 5.17
N ARG A 152 -3.20 -1.52 4.24
CA ARG A 152 -3.26 -0.98 2.88
C ARG A 152 -3.20 -2.13 1.89
N VAL A 153 -3.91 -1.98 0.78
CA VAL A 153 -3.83 -2.93 -0.34
C VAL A 153 -3.58 -2.18 -1.63
N MET A 154 -2.56 -2.58 -2.38
CA MET A 154 -2.40 -2.15 -3.77
C MET A 154 -2.87 -3.26 -4.69
N VAL A 155 -3.74 -2.94 -5.65
CA VAL A 155 -4.19 -3.87 -6.69
C VAL A 155 -3.51 -3.56 -8.01
N TYR A 156 -2.98 -4.60 -8.64
CA TYR A 156 -2.40 -4.57 -9.96
C TYR A 156 -3.17 -5.55 -10.87
N VAL A 157 -3.44 -5.13 -12.10
CA VAL A 157 -4.06 -5.95 -13.14
C VAL A 157 -3.20 -5.85 -14.37
N ASN A 158 -2.70 -7.01 -14.84
CA ASN A 158 -1.76 -7.09 -15.96
C ASN A 158 -0.60 -6.09 -15.79
N GLU A 159 -0.02 -6.08 -14.60
CA GLU A 159 1.11 -5.22 -14.17
C GLU A 159 0.79 -3.74 -13.95
N TRP A 160 -0.42 -3.27 -14.31
CA TRP A 160 -0.83 -1.89 -14.05
C TRP A 160 -1.43 -1.74 -12.66
N GLN A 161 -0.94 -0.77 -11.90
CA GLN A 161 -1.50 -0.42 -10.59
C GLN A 161 -2.82 0.36 -10.78
N PHE A 162 -3.93 -0.15 -10.27
CA PHE A 162 -5.28 0.42 -10.49
C PHE A 162 -6.02 0.80 -9.21
N GLY A 163 -5.44 0.55 -8.03
CA GLY A 163 -6.09 0.93 -6.78
C GLY A 163 -5.16 0.86 -5.60
N LYS A 164 -5.24 1.89 -4.75
CA LYS A 164 -4.64 1.91 -3.42
C LYS A 164 -5.78 2.03 -2.40
N PHE A 165 -6.02 0.93 -1.71
CA PHE A 165 -7.03 0.80 -0.66
C PHE A 165 -6.42 1.04 0.70
N VAL A 166 -7.07 1.86 1.52
CA VAL A 166 -6.61 2.20 2.87
C VAL A 166 -7.77 1.99 3.85
N SER A 167 -7.69 0.94 4.66
CA SER A 167 -8.83 0.41 5.42
C SER A 167 -9.44 1.41 6.42
N ASN A 168 -8.60 2.27 6.98
CA ASN A 168 -8.94 3.16 8.10
C ASN A 168 -9.21 4.62 7.71
N PHE A 169 -9.02 4.99 6.43
CA PHE A 169 -9.39 6.33 5.92
C PHE A 169 -10.53 6.28 4.89
N GLY A 170 -10.49 5.34 3.93
CA GLY A 170 -11.46 5.33 2.82
C GLY A 170 -11.39 6.61 1.97
N PRO A 171 -12.49 7.02 1.28
CA PRO A 171 -13.79 6.35 1.21
C PRO A 171 -13.88 5.28 0.13
N GLN A 172 -12.91 5.22 -0.79
CA GLN A 172 -13.01 4.37 -1.97
C GLN A 172 -12.92 2.88 -1.59
N THR A 173 -13.94 2.13 -1.98
CA THR A 173 -14.02 0.66 -1.83
C THR A 173 -14.18 -0.06 -3.17
N VAL A 174 -14.44 0.68 -4.25
CA VAL A 174 -14.65 0.14 -5.60
C VAL A 174 -13.63 0.78 -6.55
N TYR A 175 -12.82 -0.06 -7.20
CA TYR A 175 -11.72 0.32 -8.07
C TYR A 175 -11.96 -0.18 -9.50
N PRO A 176 -12.47 0.66 -10.41
CA PRO A 176 -12.77 0.27 -11.78
C PRO A 176 -11.49 -0.04 -12.55
N VAL A 177 -11.53 -1.08 -13.37
CA VAL A 177 -10.45 -1.48 -14.27
C VAL A 177 -11.02 -1.52 -15.68
N PRO A 178 -10.50 -0.68 -16.61
CA PRO A 178 -11.03 -0.59 -17.95
C PRO A 178 -10.73 -1.85 -18.77
N GLU A 179 -11.56 -2.09 -19.78
CA GLU A 179 -11.24 -3.03 -20.86
C GLU A 179 -9.99 -2.55 -21.61
N GLY A 180 -9.19 -3.48 -22.10
CA GLY A 180 -7.87 -3.23 -22.68
C GLY A 180 -6.77 -3.45 -21.65
N ILE A 181 -6.85 -2.82 -20.47
CA ILE A 181 -5.97 -3.21 -19.35
C ILE A 181 -6.32 -4.64 -18.92
N SER A 182 -7.62 -4.86 -18.70
CA SER A 182 -8.15 -6.21 -18.52
C SER A 182 -8.53 -6.79 -19.89
N ASP A 183 -8.03 -7.99 -20.18
CA ASP A 183 -8.48 -8.80 -21.30
C ASP A 183 -9.83 -9.44 -20.95
N ARG A 184 -10.86 -9.12 -21.72
CA ARG A 184 -12.24 -9.55 -21.46
C ARG A 184 -12.56 -10.93 -21.99
N ARG A 185 -11.66 -11.52 -22.77
CA ARG A 185 -11.82 -12.81 -23.44
C ARG A 185 -10.55 -13.65 -23.31
N GLY A 186 -9.89 -13.52 -22.16
CA GLY A 186 -8.60 -14.11 -21.92
C GLY A 186 -8.18 -14.11 -20.46
N GLU A 187 -6.93 -14.47 -20.24
CA GLU A 187 -6.33 -14.58 -18.92
C GLU A 187 -5.81 -13.21 -18.46
N ASN A 188 -6.02 -12.91 -17.18
CA ASN A 188 -5.54 -11.70 -16.54
C ASN A 188 -4.71 -12.07 -15.30
N ASP A 189 -3.53 -11.48 -15.18
CA ASP A 189 -2.73 -11.54 -13.96
C ASP A 189 -3.22 -10.48 -12.97
N VAL A 190 -3.57 -10.90 -11.75
CA VAL A 190 -3.98 -10.02 -10.67
C VAL A 190 -3.02 -10.16 -9.52
N VAL A 191 -2.47 -9.03 -9.04
CA VAL A 191 -1.60 -8.99 -7.85
C VAL A 191 -2.19 -8.06 -6.81
N LEU A 192 -2.29 -8.54 -5.58
CA LEU A 192 -2.64 -7.75 -4.40
C LEU A 192 -1.45 -7.67 -3.45
N VAL A 193 -0.97 -6.46 -3.17
CA VAL A 193 0.05 -6.22 -2.15
C VAL A 193 -0.63 -5.76 -0.88
N LEU A 194 -0.67 -6.62 0.13
CA LEU A 194 -1.18 -6.32 1.47
C LEU A 194 -0.04 -5.76 2.33
N TRP A 195 -0.28 -4.62 2.97
CA TRP A 195 0.58 -4.06 4.01
C TRP A 195 -0.21 -3.93 5.31
N SER A 196 0.16 -4.70 6.33
CA SER A 196 -0.36 -4.55 7.68
C SER A 196 0.46 -3.53 8.46
N LEU A 197 -0.22 -2.53 9.04
CA LEU A 197 0.39 -1.53 9.91
C LEU A 197 0.33 -1.96 11.39
N ASP A 198 -0.41 -3.02 11.70
CA ASP A 198 -0.63 -3.48 13.07
C ASP A 198 0.30 -4.63 13.42
N GLY A 199 0.88 -4.62 14.63
CA GLY A 199 1.77 -5.70 15.10
C GLY A 199 1.11 -7.08 15.13
N ALA A 200 -0.21 -7.13 15.35
CA ALA A 200 -1.03 -8.35 15.32
C ALA A 200 -1.48 -8.75 13.91
N GLY A 201 -0.97 -8.09 12.87
CA GLY A 201 -1.34 -8.40 11.50
C GLY A 201 -2.72 -7.89 11.09
N ALA A 202 -3.08 -8.20 9.84
CA ALA A 202 -4.32 -7.76 9.20
C ALA A 202 -4.92 -8.86 8.32
N ASN A 203 -6.21 -8.74 8.05
CA ASN A 203 -6.91 -9.56 7.07
C ASN A 203 -7.88 -8.68 6.30
N VAL A 204 -8.00 -8.91 5.00
CA VAL A 204 -9.04 -8.26 4.17
C VAL A 204 -10.33 -9.05 4.34
N ALA A 205 -11.46 -8.38 4.60
CA ALA A 205 -12.72 -9.07 4.86
C ALA A 205 -13.24 -9.74 3.58
N ASN A 206 -13.22 -9.02 2.46
CA ASN A 206 -13.56 -9.55 1.15
C ASN A 206 -12.87 -8.76 0.04
N VAL A 207 -12.55 -9.44 -1.06
CA VAL A 207 -12.14 -8.82 -2.33
C VAL A 207 -12.87 -9.55 -3.45
N GLU A 208 -13.64 -8.80 -4.23
CA GLU A 208 -14.49 -9.37 -5.27
C GLU A 208 -14.32 -8.58 -6.57
N LEU A 209 -14.28 -9.28 -7.70
CA LEU A 209 -14.44 -8.65 -9.00
C LEU A 209 -15.93 -8.55 -9.31
N ILE A 210 -16.42 -7.33 -9.52
CA ILE A 210 -17.83 -7.06 -9.80
C ILE A 210 -18.01 -6.44 -11.17
N ALA A 211 -19.13 -6.75 -11.82
CA ALA A 211 -19.66 -5.94 -12.91
C ALA A 211 -20.55 -4.83 -12.32
N THR A 212 -20.30 -3.58 -12.68
CA THR A 212 -21.13 -2.45 -12.18
C THR A 212 -22.37 -2.22 -13.04
N ASN A 213 -22.31 -2.60 -14.34
CA ASN A 213 -23.43 -2.63 -15.25
C ASN A 213 -23.15 -3.59 -16.41
N VAL A 214 -24.18 -3.94 -17.19
CA VAL A 214 -24.07 -4.72 -18.43
C VAL A 214 -24.89 -4.01 -19.50
N LEU A 215 -24.21 -3.52 -20.53
CA LEU A 215 -24.84 -2.79 -21.63
C LEU A 215 -24.60 -3.53 -22.94
N PHE A 216 -25.64 -3.69 -23.77
CA PHE A 216 -25.40 -4.05 -25.16
C PHE A 216 -24.72 -2.89 -25.86
N SER A 217 -23.64 -3.17 -26.60
CA SER A 217 -22.81 -2.14 -27.21
C SER A 217 -22.35 -2.58 -28.59
N SER A 218 -22.40 -1.63 -29.52
CA SER A 218 -21.83 -1.76 -30.87
C SER A 218 -20.44 -1.11 -30.96
N LYS A 219 -19.78 -0.86 -29.82
CA LYS A 219 -18.42 -0.32 -29.80
C LYS A 219 -17.46 -1.29 -30.50
N GLU A 220 -16.35 -0.75 -30.99
CA GLU A 220 -15.26 -1.58 -31.51
C GLU A 220 -14.76 -2.56 -30.42
N VAL A 221 -14.43 -3.78 -30.84
CA VAL A 221 -13.91 -4.80 -29.92
C VAL A 221 -12.49 -4.40 -29.49
N ILE A 222 -12.31 -4.22 -28.19
CA ILE A 222 -11.02 -3.87 -27.60
C ILE A 222 -10.29 -5.16 -27.19
N ASN A 223 -9.04 -5.32 -27.60
CA ASN A 223 -8.20 -6.44 -27.19
C ASN A 223 -7.34 -6.05 -25.97
N GLY A 224 -6.82 -7.04 -25.23
CA GLY A 224 -5.86 -6.82 -24.16
C GLY A 224 -4.61 -6.05 -24.64
N LEU A 225 -4.12 -5.11 -23.83
CA LEU A 225 -2.94 -4.28 -24.12
C LEU A 225 -1.61 -4.98 -23.87
N VAL A 226 -1.65 -6.13 -23.20
CA VAL A 226 -0.47 -6.93 -22.86
C VAL A 226 -0.60 -8.26 -23.61
N ASN A 227 0.26 -8.46 -24.61
CA ASN A 227 0.37 -9.67 -25.42
C ASN A 227 1.48 -10.59 -24.87
#